data_AF-A0A937QWY4-F1
#
_entry.id   AF-A0A937QWY4-F1
#
_cell.length_a   1.000
_cell.length_b   1.000
_cell.length_c   1.000
_cell.angle_alpha   90.00
_cell.angle_beta   90.00
_cell.angle_gamma   90.00
#
_symmetry.space_group_name_H-M   'P 1'
#
loop_
_entity.id
_entity.type
_entity.pdbx_description
1 polymer ?
#
loop_
_entity_poly.entity_id
_entity_poly.type
_entity_poly.pdbx_seq_one_letter_code
_entity_poly.pdbx_strand_id
1 'polypeptide(L)'
;MAKPEIEFIDYDTSYVWRPVEGDTLGIQEKILSEDPNTGDYTRVLKFPPGLETQETLIHDFWEEVLILEGSLYDIAKKETYLPGFYACRPPGMKHGPYRIPYGCVTFEIRYHKK
;
A
#
# COMPACT_ATOMS: atom_id res chain seq x y z
N MET A 1 13.16 15.19 8.38
CA MET A 1 12.66 15.46 9.73
C MET A 1 11.65 14.36 9.92
N ALA A 2 11.75 13.54 10.97
CA ALA A 2 10.82 12.42 11.12
C ALA A 2 9.36 12.84 10.87
N LYS A 3 8.52 11.89 10.40
CA LYS A 3 7.09 12.09 10.16
C LYS A 3 6.43 12.96 11.26
N PRO A 4 5.50 13.86 10.91
CA PRO A 4 4.92 14.79 11.88
C PRO A 4 4.17 14.08 13.02
N GLU A 5 4.05 14.75 14.15
CA GLU A 5 3.18 14.32 15.25
C GLU A 5 1.71 14.46 14.82
N ILE A 6 0.95 13.38 14.94
CA ILE A 6 -0.48 13.31 14.61
C ILE A 6 -1.15 12.48 15.71
N GLU A 7 -2.15 13.05 16.38
CA GLU A 7 -2.98 12.35 17.35
C GLU A 7 -4.15 11.61 16.65
N PHE A 8 -4.90 10.77 17.37
CA PHE A 8 -6.07 10.08 16.82
C PHE A 8 -7.05 11.04 16.13
N ILE A 9 -7.14 10.89 14.80
CA ILE A 9 -8.11 11.56 13.94
C ILE A 9 -8.79 10.53 13.02
N ASP A 10 -10.00 10.83 12.58
CA ASP A 10 -10.70 10.01 11.59
C ASP A 10 -10.02 10.17 10.23
N TYR A 11 -9.34 9.11 9.78
CA TYR A 11 -8.62 9.13 8.51
C TYR A 11 -9.58 9.20 7.30
N ASP A 12 -10.83 8.78 7.47
CA ASP A 12 -11.77 8.76 6.39
C ASP A 12 -12.24 10.17 6.05
N THR A 13 -12.54 10.98 7.08
CA THR A 13 -13.01 12.36 6.90
C THR A 13 -11.87 13.38 6.81
N SER A 14 -10.72 13.13 7.45
CA SER A 14 -9.63 14.12 7.53
C SER A 14 -8.70 14.11 6.32
N TYR A 15 -8.74 13.06 5.50
CA TYR A 15 -7.90 12.91 4.31
C TYR A 15 -8.76 12.66 3.07
N VAL A 16 -8.24 13.10 1.92
CA VAL A 16 -8.91 12.95 0.62
C VAL A 16 -8.20 11.88 -0.20
N TRP A 17 -8.98 10.99 -0.81
CA TRP A 17 -8.47 10.05 -1.80
C TRP A 17 -7.93 10.82 -3.01
N ARG A 18 -6.68 10.56 -3.39
CA ARG A 18 -6.07 11.06 -4.62
C ARG A 18 -5.55 9.91 -5.48
N PRO A 19 -5.46 10.05 -6.80
CA PRO A 19 -4.74 9.08 -7.62
C PRO A 19 -3.29 8.94 -7.15
N VAL A 20 -2.75 7.73 -7.18
CA VAL A 20 -1.31 7.51 -6.98
C VAL A 20 -0.56 8.15 -8.14
N GLU A 21 0.50 8.92 -7.85
CA GLU A 21 1.26 9.60 -8.88
C GLU A 21 1.88 8.60 -9.88
N GLY A 22 1.69 8.85 -11.18
CA GLY A 22 2.14 7.96 -12.25
C GLY A 22 1.32 6.69 -12.45
N ASP A 23 0.30 6.43 -11.63
CA ASP A 23 -0.60 5.29 -11.83
C ASP A 23 -1.58 5.54 -13.00
N THR A 24 -1.85 4.47 -13.75
CA THR A 24 -2.82 4.45 -14.85
C THR A 24 -3.95 3.44 -14.62
N LEU A 25 -3.91 2.74 -13.48
CA LEU A 25 -4.75 1.60 -13.17
C LEU A 25 -5.93 1.97 -12.24
N GLY A 26 -6.03 3.23 -11.85
CA GLY A 26 -7.11 3.75 -11.01
C GLY A 26 -6.89 3.52 -9.51
N ILE A 27 -5.64 3.28 -9.10
CA ILE A 27 -5.25 3.12 -7.71
C ILE A 27 -5.30 4.49 -7.03
N GLN A 28 -5.92 4.53 -5.84
CA GLN A 28 -6.05 5.75 -5.04
C GLN A 28 -5.33 5.61 -3.72
N GLU A 29 -4.86 6.72 -3.16
CA GLU A 29 -4.19 6.77 -1.86
C GLU A 29 -4.67 7.92 -0.98
N LYS A 30 -4.49 7.75 0.33
CA LYS A 30 -4.49 8.79 1.36
C LYS A 30 -3.13 8.74 2.05
N ILE A 31 -2.28 9.74 1.82
CA ILE A 31 -1.02 9.88 2.58
C ILE A 31 -1.36 10.40 3.97
N LEU A 32 -1.12 9.58 4.99
CA LEU A 32 -1.43 9.90 6.38
C LEU A 32 -0.32 10.71 7.03
N SER A 33 0.94 10.38 6.73
CA SER A 33 2.11 11.07 7.27
C SER A 33 3.31 10.86 6.35
N GLU A 34 4.18 11.86 6.22
CA GLU A 34 5.35 11.83 5.34
C GLU A 34 6.53 12.58 5.98
N ASP A 35 7.75 12.04 5.87
CA ASP A 35 9.00 12.78 6.15
C ASP A 35 9.44 13.47 4.85
N PRO A 36 9.37 14.80 4.74
CA PRO A 36 9.70 15.50 3.49
C PRO A 36 11.19 15.44 3.11
N ASN A 37 12.06 14.99 4.02
CA ASN A 37 13.49 14.87 3.75
C ASN A 37 13.88 13.48 3.22
N THR A 38 13.15 12.43 3.60
CA THR A 38 13.47 11.05 3.19
C THR A 38 12.45 10.48 2.20
N GLY A 39 11.25 11.04 2.13
CA GLY A 39 10.12 10.49 1.39
C GLY A 39 9.49 9.27 2.09
N ASP A 40 9.86 8.98 3.34
CA ASP A 40 9.24 7.88 4.09
C ASP A 40 7.82 8.27 4.48
N TYR A 41 6.84 7.43 4.18
CA TYR A 41 5.44 7.76 4.41
C TYR A 41 4.64 6.59 5.00
N THR A 42 3.45 6.94 5.48
CA THR A 42 2.39 6.01 5.87
C THR A 42 1.17 6.38 5.06
N ARG A 43 0.48 5.39 4.47
CA ARG A 43 -0.71 5.64 3.66
C ARG A 43 -1.79 4.58 3.84
N VAL A 44 -2.99 4.93 3.40
CA VAL A 44 -4.00 3.96 3.00
C VAL A 44 -4.03 3.91 1.48
N LEU A 45 -3.96 2.73 0.90
CA LEU A 45 -3.97 2.48 -0.54
C LEU A 45 -5.24 1.72 -0.90
N LYS A 46 -5.90 2.11 -1.99
CA LYS A 46 -7.14 1.50 -2.48
C LYS A 46 -6.98 1.07 -3.93
N PHE A 47 -7.14 -0.22 -4.14
CA PHE A 47 -7.13 -0.86 -5.45
C PHE A 47 -8.57 -1.02 -5.95
N PRO A 48 -8.88 -0.64 -7.21
CA PRO A 48 -10.21 -0.83 -7.76
C PRO A 48 -10.50 -2.32 -8.02
N PRO A 49 -11.79 -2.73 -8.01
CA PRO A 49 -12.18 -4.07 -8.43
C PRO A 49 -11.80 -4.36 -9.89
N GLY A 50 -11.42 -5.60 -10.16
CA GLY A 50 -11.00 -6.07 -11.48
C GLY A 50 -9.55 -5.77 -11.84
N LEU A 51 -8.79 -5.12 -10.97
CA LEU A 51 -7.39 -4.83 -11.22
C LEU A 51 -6.55 -6.11 -11.25
N GLU A 52 -5.67 -6.21 -12.24
CA GLU A 52 -4.61 -7.21 -12.30
C GLU A 52 -3.29 -6.52 -12.61
N THR A 53 -2.29 -6.68 -11.74
CA THR A 53 -0.94 -6.21 -12.01
C THR A 53 -0.24 -7.25 -12.89
N GLN A 54 0.56 -6.81 -13.87
CA GLN A 54 1.25 -7.74 -14.78
C GLN A 54 2.66 -8.08 -14.31
N GLU A 55 3.35 -7.12 -13.71
CA GLU A 55 4.76 -7.26 -13.35
C GLU A 55 4.95 -7.76 -11.91
N THR A 56 6.05 -8.49 -11.70
CA THR A 56 6.54 -8.79 -10.35
C THR A 56 7.09 -7.51 -9.74
N LEU A 57 6.57 -7.14 -8.58
CA LEU A 57 7.00 -5.95 -7.87
C LEU A 57 8.28 -6.22 -7.09
N ILE A 58 9.19 -5.25 -7.13
CA ILE A 58 10.43 -5.19 -6.36
C ILE A 58 10.75 -3.71 -6.10
N HIS A 59 11.15 -3.39 -4.88
CA HIS A 59 11.53 -2.04 -4.48
C HIS A 59 12.77 -2.06 -3.59
N ASP A 60 13.42 -0.90 -3.46
CA ASP A 60 14.64 -0.65 -2.69
C ASP A 60 14.40 -0.11 -1.27
N PHE A 61 13.14 0.13 -0.90
CA PHE A 61 12.71 0.49 0.46
C PHE A 61 12.10 -0.69 1.23
N TRP A 62 11.86 -0.52 2.52
CA TRP A 62 11.00 -1.41 3.31
C TRP A 62 9.54 -1.04 3.09
N GLU A 63 8.70 -2.04 2.85
CA GLU A 63 7.25 -1.89 2.77
C GLU A 63 6.59 -2.82 3.78
N GLU A 64 5.77 -2.26 4.68
CA GLU A 64 4.93 -3.02 5.59
C GLU A 64 3.47 -2.79 5.23
N VAL A 65 2.70 -3.87 5.10
CA VAL A 65 1.33 -3.83 4.59
C VAL A 65 0.41 -4.60 5.53
N LEU A 66 -0.74 -4.02 5.87
CA LEU A 66 -1.88 -4.70 6.48
C LEU A 66 -3.10 -4.56 5.57
N ILE A 67 -3.76 -5.67 5.23
CA ILE A 67 -5.02 -5.62 4.47
C ILE A 67 -6.15 -5.22 5.42
N LEU A 68 -6.84 -4.13 5.10
CA LEU A 68 -7.98 -3.60 5.86
C LEU A 68 -9.31 -4.12 5.31
N GLU A 69 -9.46 -4.14 3.98
CA GLU A 69 -10.70 -4.53 3.31
C GLU A 69 -10.41 -5.24 1.98
N GLY A 70 -11.37 -6.04 1.52
CA GLY A 70 -11.30 -6.72 0.23
C GLY A 70 -10.29 -7.88 0.22
N SER A 71 -9.63 -8.10 -0.90
CA SER A 71 -8.71 -9.25 -1.05
C SER A 71 -7.65 -9.02 -2.13
N LEU A 72 -6.48 -9.63 -1.93
CA LEU A 72 -5.40 -9.73 -2.91
C LEU A 72 -5.15 -11.20 -3.24
N TYR A 73 -5.21 -11.57 -4.52
CA TYR A 73 -4.75 -12.89 -4.98
C TYR A 73 -3.34 -12.77 -5.56
N ASP A 74 -2.36 -13.42 -4.93
CA ASP A 74 -0.99 -13.51 -5.43
C ASP A 74 -0.92 -14.59 -6.51
N ILE A 75 -0.69 -14.17 -7.76
CA ILE A 75 -0.72 -15.05 -8.93
C ILE A 75 0.45 -16.02 -8.91
N ALA A 76 1.63 -15.55 -8.48
CA ALA A 76 2.85 -16.36 -8.46
C ALA A 76 2.77 -17.46 -7.39
N LYS A 77 2.24 -17.12 -6.21
CA LYS A 77 2.10 -18.03 -5.08
C LYS A 77 0.83 -18.87 -5.11
N LYS A 78 -0.19 -18.45 -5.87
CA LYS A 78 -1.54 -19.03 -5.90
C LYS A 78 -2.23 -18.97 -4.54
N GLU A 79 -2.08 -17.84 -3.84
CA GLU A 79 -2.62 -17.62 -2.50
C GLU A 79 -3.56 -16.42 -2.50
N THR A 80 -4.60 -16.47 -1.66
CA THR A 80 -5.48 -15.31 -1.42
C THR A 80 -5.21 -14.76 -0.04
N TYR A 81 -5.00 -13.45 0.04
CA TYR A 81 -4.82 -12.70 1.27
C TYR A 81 -6.06 -11.83 1.53
N LEU A 82 -6.53 -11.87 2.78
CA LEU A 82 -7.79 -11.29 3.25
C LEU A 82 -7.53 -10.23 4.34
N PRO A 83 -8.55 -9.49 4.81
CA PRO A 83 -8.36 -8.53 5.89
C PRO A 83 -7.71 -9.17 7.12
N GLY A 84 -6.74 -8.47 7.71
CA GLY A 84 -5.92 -8.96 8.81
C GLY A 84 -4.62 -9.66 8.40
N PHE A 85 -4.41 -9.96 7.11
CA PHE A 85 -3.11 -10.43 6.63
C PHE A 85 -2.10 -9.28 6.63
N TYR A 86 -0.91 -9.56 7.15
CA TYR A 86 0.21 -8.63 7.23
C TYR A 86 1.42 -9.14 6.44
N ALA A 87 2.18 -8.22 5.86
CA ALA A 87 3.46 -8.50 5.23
C ALA A 87 4.51 -7.45 5.62
N CYS A 88 5.75 -7.91 5.83
CA CYS A 88 6.94 -7.07 5.91
C CYS A 88 7.85 -7.42 4.74
N ARG A 89 8.06 -6.47 3.82
CA ARG A 89 8.79 -6.64 2.57
C ARG A 89 10.09 -5.83 2.64
N PRO A 90 11.24 -6.48 2.92
CA PRO A 90 12.53 -5.79 2.86
C PRO A 90 12.88 -5.40 1.40
N PRO A 91 13.86 -4.49 1.22
CA PRO A 91 14.43 -4.19 -0.09
C PRO A 91 14.80 -5.45 -0.86
N GLY A 92 14.39 -5.51 -2.13
CA GLY A 92 14.67 -6.63 -3.03
C GLY A 92 13.69 -7.82 -2.93
N MET A 93 12.72 -7.80 -2.01
CA MET A 93 11.72 -8.87 -1.91
C MET A 93 10.74 -8.82 -3.10
N LYS A 94 10.73 -9.88 -3.90
CA LYS A 94 9.76 -10.08 -4.99
C LYS A 94 8.38 -10.41 -4.44
N HIS A 95 7.35 -9.80 -5.00
CA HIS A 95 5.97 -10.05 -4.61
C HIS A 95 4.98 -9.72 -5.73
N GLY A 96 3.77 -10.29 -5.66
CA GLY A 96 2.84 -10.27 -6.79
C GLY A 96 3.36 -11.12 -7.97
N PRO A 97 2.84 -10.91 -9.19
CA PRO A 97 1.76 -9.99 -9.54
C PRO A 97 0.43 -10.36 -8.85
N TYR A 98 -0.49 -9.40 -8.78
CA TYR A 98 -1.74 -9.54 -8.03
C TYR A 98 -2.98 -9.48 -8.93
N ARG A 99 -3.99 -10.29 -8.60
CA ARG A 99 -5.36 -10.12 -9.08
C ARG A 99 -6.26 -9.65 -7.94
N ILE A 100 -7.10 -8.65 -8.20
CA ILE A 100 -7.93 -7.95 -7.21
C ILE A 100 -9.37 -7.90 -7.74
N PRO A 101 -10.11 -9.02 -7.71
CA PRO A 101 -11.42 -9.10 -8.37
C PRO A 101 -12.49 -8.21 -7.72
N TYR A 102 -12.42 -8.00 -6.41
CA TYR A 102 -13.45 -7.32 -5.62
C TYR A 102 -13.00 -5.98 -5.00
N GLY A 103 -11.82 -5.50 -5.37
CA GLY A 103 -11.17 -4.36 -4.72
C GLY A 103 -10.39 -4.77 -3.47
N CYS A 104 -9.51 -3.88 -3.02
CA CYS A 104 -8.70 -4.07 -1.82
C CYS A 104 -8.31 -2.72 -1.22
N VAL A 105 -8.30 -2.63 0.11
CA VAL A 105 -7.77 -1.48 0.85
C VAL A 105 -6.67 -1.95 1.78
N THR A 106 -5.51 -1.30 1.74
CA THR A 106 -4.36 -1.64 2.57
C THR A 106 -3.87 -0.43 3.36
N PHE A 107 -3.46 -0.65 4.60
CA PHE A 107 -2.59 0.25 5.34
C PHE A 107 -1.14 -0.10 5.00
N GLU A 108 -0.35 0.90 4.63
CA GLU A 108 1.01 0.69 4.13
C GLU A 108 1.99 1.68 4.77
N ILE A 109 3.13 1.18 5.22
CA ILE A 109 4.25 1.99 5.68
C ILE A 109 5.42 1.76 4.72
N ARG A 110 5.98 2.85 4.18
CA ARG A 110 7.25 2.82 3.45
C ARG A 110 8.32 3.57 4.19
N TYR A 111 9.50 2.96 4.31
CA TYR A 111 10.64 3.59 4.95
C TYR A 111 11.98 3.05 4.46
N HIS A 112 13.01 3.89 4.54
CA HIS A 112 14.40 3.50 4.34
C HIS A 112 15.08 3.34 5.71
N LYS A 113 15.75 2.20 5.94
CA LYS A 113 16.63 2.09 7.11
C LYS A 113 17.86 2.94 6.86
N LYS A 114 18.17 3.83 7.81
CA LYS A 114 19.44 4.56 7.88
C LYS A 114 20.58 3.63 8.28
#